data_AF-A0AAN6IL09-F1
#
_entry.id   AF-A0AAN6IL09-F1
#
_cell.length_a   1.000
_cell.length_b   1.000
_cell.length_c   1.000
_cell.angle_alpha   90.00
_cell.angle_beta   90.00
_cell.angle_gamma   90.00
#
_symmetry.space_group_name_H-M   'P 1'
#
loop_
_entity.id
_entity.type
_entity.pdbx_description
1 polymer ?
#
loop_
_entity_poly.entity_id
_entity_poly.type
_entity_poly.pdbx_seq_one_letter_code
_entity_poly.pdbx_strand_id
1 'polypeptide(L)'
;MPVEALMDDDLDELAWLNLDDVSRTLDVSEIEHLYQTLELEEARIEVEISDCVEHRNSVDTRLAQLSALHKSVEATSLLVKPMQRVIDATAGNAGAISGHVRELDQERVKLEHALNTVKETVELKSRLSELLTAMETRDVDRASLLVHEYKATSSDTLDSPFIAFASDSSPPRDIIAAATKELVERVTFMFNTAVESSNTREIGRCFRLFPQLGETQRGLDLYSEFLCAAITDKTRLAQ
;
A
#
# COMPACT_ATOMS: atom_id res chain seq x y z
N MET A 1 53.67 -31.09 11.20
CA MET A 1 55.14 -31.00 11.18
C MET A 1 55.68 -32.35 11.64
N PRO A 2 56.69 -32.89 10.96
CA PRO A 2 57.00 -34.31 11.03
C PRO A 2 57.69 -34.61 12.36
N VAL A 3 57.07 -35.48 13.16
CA VAL A 3 57.63 -36.04 14.40
C VAL A 3 58.59 -37.19 14.07
N GLU A 4 58.61 -37.66 12.82
CA GLU A 4 59.50 -38.73 12.33
C GLU A 4 60.98 -38.32 12.22
N ALA A 5 61.32 -37.03 12.30
CA ALA A 5 62.70 -36.57 12.09
C ALA A 5 63.54 -36.41 13.38
N LEU A 6 62.98 -36.70 14.56
CA LEU A 6 63.69 -36.60 15.84
C LEU A 6 63.84 -37.95 16.57
N MET A 7 63.34 -39.05 16.01
CA MET A 7 63.47 -40.39 16.62
C MET A 7 64.57 -41.25 16.01
N ASP A 8 65.14 -40.89 14.86
CA ASP A 8 66.13 -41.74 14.17
C ASP A 8 67.59 -41.47 14.62
N ASP A 9 67.93 -40.26 15.08
CA ASP A 9 69.33 -39.93 15.46
C ASP A 9 69.74 -40.48 16.85
N ASP A 10 68.78 -40.75 17.74
CA ASP A 10 69.04 -41.33 19.07
C ASP A 10 69.07 -42.88 19.06
N LEU A 11 68.58 -43.54 17.99
CA LEU A 11 68.52 -45.00 17.91
C LEU A 11 69.88 -45.64 17.58
N ASP A 12 70.74 -44.95 16.83
CA ASP A 12 72.12 -45.40 16.58
C ASP A 12 73.01 -45.23 17.84
N GLU A 13 72.64 -44.31 18.74
CA GLU A 13 73.27 -44.13 20.04
C GLU A 13 72.82 -45.14 21.10
N LEU A 14 71.99 -46.13 20.76
CA LEU A 14 71.61 -47.23 21.66
C LEU A 14 72.29 -48.56 21.32
N ALA A 15 73.15 -48.57 20.30
CA ALA A 15 73.89 -49.75 19.85
C ALA A 15 75.16 -50.08 20.68
N TRP A 16 75.51 -49.28 21.70
CA TRP A 16 76.80 -49.43 22.42
C TRP A 16 76.76 -50.31 23.68
N LEU A 17 75.60 -50.83 24.10
CA LEU A 17 75.52 -51.74 25.25
C LEU A 17 75.37 -53.18 24.79
N ASN A 18 76.40 -53.69 24.14
CA ASN A 18 76.57 -55.13 24.08
C ASN A 18 76.89 -55.58 25.52
N LEU A 19 75.96 -56.30 26.17
CA LEU A 19 76.10 -56.78 27.56
C LEU A 19 77.40 -57.60 27.77
N ASP A 20 77.97 -58.09 26.66
CA ASP A 20 79.25 -58.80 26.57
C ASP A 20 80.47 -57.88 26.79
N ASP A 21 80.42 -56.60 26.39
CA ASP A 21 81.52 -55.63 26.58
C ASP A 21 81.61 -55.11 28.03
N VAL A 22 80.46 -54.95 28.70
CA VAL A 22 80.39 -54.59 30.13
C VAL A 22 81.02 -55.65 31.03
N SER A 23 81.03 -56.91 30.59
CA SER A 23 81.64 -58.01 31.36
C SER A 23 83.18 -58.06 31.25
N ARG A 24 83.78 -57.35 30.29
CA ARG A 24 85.20 -57.47 29.93
C ARG A 24 86.08 -56.31 30.38
N THR A 25 85.51 -55.13 30.66
CA THR A 25 86.23 -53.96 31.17
C THR A 25 85.94 -53.79 32.66
N LEU A 26 86.87 -54.27 33.49
CA LEU A 26 86.75 -54.21 34.95
C LEU A 26 87.60 -53.06 35.51
N ASP A 27 87.06 -51.84 35.45
CA ASP A 27 87.35 -50.81 36.46
C ASP A 27 86.03 -50.31 37.05
N VAL A 28 85.95 -50.28 38.38
CA VAL A 28 84.72 -49.94 39.11
C VAL A 28 84.27 -48.51 38.78
N SER A 29 85.23 -47.64 38.47
CA SER A 29 84.98 -46.24 38.11
C SER A 29 84.24 -46.06 36.79
N GLU A 30 84.50 -46.92 35.80
CA GLU A 30 83.89 -46.86 34.46
C GLU A 30 82.44 -47.36 34.49
N ILE A 31 82.17 -48.38 35.32
CA ILE A 31 80.81 -48.85 35.59
C ILE A 31 79.98 -47.79 36.32
N GLU A 32 80.56 -47.09 37.31
CA GLU A 32 79.88 -45.98 38.00
C GLU A 32 79.54 -44.83 37.06
N HIS A 33 80.44 -44.47 36.14
CA HIS A 33 80.19 -43.43 35.14
C HIS A 33 79.07 -43.82 34.15
N LEU A 34 79.09 -45.07 33.67
CA LEU A 34 78.03 -45.59 32.78
C LEU A 34 76.68 -45.63 33.49
N TYR A 35 76.66 -46.01 34.77
CA TYR A 35 75.46 -45.99 35.59
C TYR A 35 74.92 -44.57 35.78
N GLN A 36 75.77 -43.59 36.08
CA GLN A 36 75.37 -42.18 36.16
C GLN A 36 74.84 -41.64 34.83
N THR A 37 75.43 -42.06 33.71
CA THR A 37 74.97 -41.66 32.37
C THR A 37 73.58 -42.25 32.08
N LEU A 38 73.36 -43.51 32.45
CA LEU A 38 72.04 -44.16 32.36
C LEU A 38 70.99 -43.48 33.26
N GLU A 39 71.34 -43.11 34.50
CA GLU A 39 70.42 -42.38 35.38
C GLU A 39 70.04 -41.01 34.81
N LEU A 40 70.97 -40.31 34.14
CA LEU A 40 70.69 -39.05 33.48
C LEU A 40 69.78 -39.22 32.26
N GLU A 41 70.01 -40.26 31.45
CA GLU A 41 69.16 -40.58 30.30
C GLU A 41 67.76 -41.06 30.73
N GLU A 42 67.67 -41.87 31.78
CA GLU A 42 66.39 -42.28 32.36
C GLU A 42 65.60 -41.06 32.85
N ALA A 43 66.26 -40.12 33.55
CA ALA A 43 65.63 -38.88 33.97
C ALA A 43 65.20 -37.98 32.79
N ARG A 44 65.99 -37.95 31.70
CA ARG A 44 65.65 -37.21 30.47
C ARG A 44 64.37 -37.77 29.83
N ILE A 45 64.33 -39.08 29.63
CA ILE A 45 63.19 -39.79 29.04
C ILE A 45 61.95 -39.64 29.94
N GLU A 46 62.11 -39.68 31.26
CA GLU A 46 61.01 -39.51 32.20
C GLU A 46 60.35 -38.12 32.06
N VAL A 47 61.15 -37.06 31.87
CA VAL A 47 60.65 -35.71 31.61
C VAL A 47 59.93 -35.63 30.26
N GLU A 48 60.50 -36.19 29.19
CA GLU A 48 59.86 -36.18 27.86
C GLU A 48 58.53 -36.95 27.84
N ILE A 49 58.46 -38.09 28.53
CA ILE A 49 57.22 -38.85 28.69
C ILE A 49 56.21 -38.04 29.47
N SER A 50 56.63 -37.38 30.56
CA SER A 50 55.74 -36.52 31.35
C SER A 50 55.13 -35.40 30.49
N ASP A 51 55.96 -34.69 29.72
CA ASP A 51 55.52 -33.63 28.81
C ASP A 51 54.56 -34.15 27.73
N CYS A 52 54.85 -35.33 27.15
CA CYS A 52 53.97 -35.96 26.17
C CYS A 52 52.62 -36.36 26.78
N VAL A 53 52.61 -36.88 28.01
CA VAL A 53 51.39 -37.25 28.74
C VAL A 53 50.56 -36.01 29.07
N GLU A 54 51.19 -34.93 29.53
CA GLU A 54 50.51 -33.66 29.77
C GLU A 54 49.90 -33.08 28.49
N HIS A 55 50.65 -33.11 27.38
CA HIS A 55 50.15 -32.65 26.09
C HIS A 55 48.95 -33.47 25.61
N ARG A 56 49.01 -34.80 25.74
CA ARG A 56 47.90 -35.70 25.40
C ARG A 56 46.66 -35.42 26.24
N ASN A 57 46.81 -35.22 27.55
CA ASN A 57 45.71 -34.86 28.44
C ASN A 57 45.08 -33.52 28.03
N SER A 58 45.90 -32.53 27.64
CA SER A 58 45.41 -31.26 27.11
C SER A 58 44.59 -31.44 25.82
N VAL A 59 45.06 -32.29 24.91
CA VAL A 59 44.34 -32.59 23.66
C VAL A 59 43.01 -33.30 23.94
N ASP A 60 42.99 -34.28 24.84
CA ASP A 60 41.78 -35.01 25.21
C ASP A 60 40.72 -34.09 25.85
N THR A 61 41.13 -33.14 26.70
CA THR A 61 40.20 -32.15 27.25
C THR A 61 39.61 -31.22 26.18
N ARG A 62 40.42 -30.78 25.21
CA ARG A 62 39.93 -29.96 24.08
C ARG A 62 39.00 -30.75 23.18
N LEU A 63 39.29 -32.03 22.91
CA LEU A 63 38.39 -32.92 22.16
C LEU A 63 37.07 -33.13 22.90
N ALA A 64 37.10 -33.31 24.22
CA ALA A 64 35.89 -33.41 25.03
C ALA A 64 35.04 -32.13 24.95
N GLN A 65 35.66 -30.96 25.06
CA GLN A 65 34.97 -29.66 24.89
C GLN A 65 34.36 -29.51 23.49
N LEU A 66 35.10 -29.87 22.44
CA LEU A 66 34.61 -29.82 21.06
C LEU A 66 33.43 -30.78 20.87
N SER A 67 33.50 -32.00 21.44
CA SER A 67 32.39 -32.95 21.39
C SER A 67 31.13 -32.44 22.10
N ALA A 68 31.29 -31.71 23.21
CA ALA A 68 30.18 -31.10 23.92
C ALA A 68 29.57 -29.95 23.11
N LEU A 69 30.40 -29.12 22.47
CA LEU A 69 29.96 -28.06 21.57
C LEU A 69 29.25 -28.62 20.34
N HIS A 70 29.76 -29.71 19.77
CA HIS A 70 29.14 -30.38 18.63
C HIS A 70 27.72 -30.85 18.97
N LYS A 71 27.55 -31.48 20.14
CA LYS A 71 26.23 -31.90 20.64
C LYS A 71 25.28 -30.72 20.86
N SER A 72 25.77 -29.59 21.37
CA SER A 72 24.92 -28.39 21.55
C SER A 72 24.51 -27.75 20.22
N VAL A 73 25.41 -27.72 19.24
CA VAL A 73 25.10 -27.27 17.87
C VAL A 73 24.11 -28.21 17.20
N GLU A 74 24.24 -29.52 17.39
CA GLU A 74 23.29 -30.49 16.85
C GLU A 74 21.90 -30.32 17.48
N ALA A 75 21.83 -30.17 18.81
CA ALA A 75 20.57 -29.92 19.52
C ALA A 75 19.88 -28.63 19.07
N THR A 76 20.64 -27.54 18.87
CA THR A 76 20.10 -26.28 18.36
C THR A 76 19.67 -26.40 16.90
N SER A 77 20.42 -27.10 16.06
CA SER A 77 20.03 -27.36 14.66
C SER A 77 18.71 -28.14 14.56
N LEU A 78 18.52 -29.13 15.43
CA LEU A 78 17.27 -29.90 15.51
C LEU A 78 16.07 -29.03 15.90
N LEU A 79 16.28 -27.98 16.72
CA LEU A 79 15.22 -27.03 17.10
C LEU A 79 14.94 -25.98 16.01
N VAL A 80 15.97 -25.52 15.31
CA VAL A 80 15.84 -24.46 14.28
C VAL A 80 15.10 -24.96 13.05
N LYS A 81 15.33 -26.20 12.60
CA LYS A 81 14.67 -26.79 11.41
C LYS A 81 13.13 -26.74 11.47
N PRO A 82 12.45 -27.18 12.54
CA PRO A 82 10.99 -27.07 12.63
C PRO A 82 10.52 -25.61 12.72
N MET A 83 11.27 -24.73 13.42
CA MET A 83 10.94 -23.29 13.45
C MET A 83 10.98 -22.68 12.06
N GLN A 84 12.00 -23.00 11.26
CA GLN A 84 12.11 -22.53 9.88
C GLN A 84 10.90 -22.98 9.05
N ARG A 85 10.48 -24.25 9.15
CA ARG A 85 9.27 -24.74 8.46
C ARG A 85 8.01 -23.98 8.86
N VAL A 86 7.84 -23.68 10.14
CA VAL A 86 6.69 -22.91 10.62
C VAL A 86 6.74 -21.49 10.05
N ILE A 87 7.91 -20.84 10.07
CA ILE A 87 8.09 -19.49 9.52
C ILE A 87 7.77 -19.48 8.02
N ASP A 88 8.29 -20.45 7.26
CA ASP A 88 8.03 -20.56 5.81
C ASP A 88 6.54 -20.79 5.53
N ALA A 89 5.89 -21.67 6.30
CA ALA A 89 4.45 -21.91 6.18
C ALA A 89 3.62 -20.67 6.54
N THR A 90 3.98 -19.96 7.62
CA THR A 90 3.32 -18.71 8.02
C THR A 90 3.53 -17.61 6.99
N ALA A 91 4.73 -17.46 6.43
CA ALA A 91 5.02 -16.49 5.38
C ALA A 91 4.24 -16.80 4.10
N GLY A 92 4.17 -18.07 3.69
CA GLY A 92 3.36 -18.51 2.56
C GLY A 92 1.87 -18.20 2.76
N ASN A 93 1.34 -18.51 3.94
CA ASN A 93 -0.06 -18.22 4.27
C ASN A 93 -0.35 -16.71 4.35
N ALA A 94 0.54 -15.92 4.95
CA ALA A 94 0.43 -14.47 4.99
C ALA A 94 0.46 -13.85 3.59
N GLY A 95 1.31 -14.37 2.70
CA GLY A 95 1.34 -13.98 1.28
C GLY A 95 0.03 -14.28 0.57
N ALA A 96 -0.53 -15.48 0.76
CA ALA A 96 -1.82 -15.86 0.20
C ALA A 96 -2.98 -15.00 0.72
N ILE A 97 -3.03 -14.76 2.03
CA ILE A 97 -4.03 -13.88 2.65
C ILE A 97 -3.89 -12.45 2.12
N SER A 98 -2.66 -11.91 2.04
CA SER A 98 -2.43 -10.56 1.51
C SER A 98 -2.85 -10.44 0.05
N GLY A 99 -2.61 -11.47 -0.76
CA GLY A 99 -3.09 -11.54 -2.13
C GLY A 99 -4.61 -11.47 -2.22
N HIS A 100 -5.30 -12.30 -1.42
CA HIS A 100 -6.76 -12.33 -1.39
C HIS A 100 -7.37 -11.02 -0.88
N VAL A 101 -6.78 -10.40 0.14
CA VAL A 101 -7.21 -9.07 0.62
C VAL A 101 -7.06 -8.03 -0.48
N ARG A 102 -5.97 -8.06 -1.25
CA ARG A 102 -5.76 -7.11 -2.35
C ARG A 102 -6.77 -7.29 -3.49
N GLU A 103 -7.16 -8.52 -3.80
CA GLU A 103 -8.23 -8.81 -4.76
C GLU A 103 -9.58 -8.28 -4.25
N LEU A 104 -9.90 -8.56 -2.99
CA LEU A 104 -11.13 -8.09 -2.34
C LEU A 104 -11.19 -6.56 -2.27
N ASP A 105 -10.08 -5.88 -1.99
CA ASP A 105 -10.00 -4.42 -2.01
C ASP A 105 -10.26 -3.85 -3.41
N GLN A 106 -9.78 -4.50 -4.47
CA GLN A 106 -10.07 -4.08 -5.85
C GLN A 106 -11.55 -4.24 -6.20
N GLU A 107 -12.17 -5.35 -5.79
CA GLU A 107 -13.61 -5.55 -5.97
C GLU A 107 -14.41 -4.54 -5.16
N ARG A 108 -14.00 -4.26 -3.92
CA ARG A 108 -14.61 -3.24 -3.07
C ARG A 108 -14.57 -1.87 -3.73
N VAL A 109 -13.43 -1.43 -4.26
CA VAL A 109 -13.31 -0.12 -4.93
C VAL A 109 -14.25 -0.04 -6.14
N LYS A 110 -14.35 -1.13 -6.92
CA LYS A 110 -15.31 -1.19 -8.05
C LYS A 110 -16.77 -1.11 -7.57
N LEU A 111 -17.10 -1.81 -6.49
CA LEU A 111 -18.44 -1.77 -5.89
C LEU A 111 -18.76 -0.40 -5.30
N GLU A 112 -17.81 0.26 -4.64
CA GLU A 112 -17.97 1.61 -4.11
C GLU A 112 -18.22 2.62 -5.24
N HIS A 113 -17.48 2.49 -6.35
CA HIS A 113 -17.72 3.32 -7.53
C HIS A 113 -19.11 3.06 -8.12
N ALA A 114 -19.52 1.80 -8.30
CA ALA A 114 -20.85 1.44 -8.79
C ALA A 114 -21.98 1.91 -7.85
N LEU A 115 -21.76 1.87 -6.54
CA LEU A 115 -22.71 2.39 -5.56
C LEU A 115 -22.82 3.91 -5.62
N ASN A 116 -21.70 4.61 -5.82
CA ASN A 116 -21.72 6.06 -5.98
C ASN A 116 -22.45 6.47 -7.26
N THR A 117 -22.20 5.80 -8.39
CA THR A 117 -22.93 6.08 -9.62
C THR A 117 -24.43 5.83 -9.48
N VAL A 118 -24.85 4.75 -8.80
CA VAL A 118 -26.27 4.49 -8.49
C VAL A 118 -26.87 5.58 -7.60
N LYS A 119 -26.13 6.07 -6.59
CA LYS A 119 -26.62 7.17 -5.75
C LYS A 119 -26.83 8.44 -6.57
N GLU A 120 -25.87 8.79 -7.42
CA GLU A 120 -25.96 9.93 -8.33
C GLU A 120 -27.17 9.80 -9.28
N THR A 121 -27.46 8.60 -9.80
CA THR A 121 -28.62 8.40 -10.68
C THR A 121 -29.95 8.54 -9.96
N VAL A 122 -30.05 8.02 -8.74
CA VAL A 122 -31.27 8.12 -7.92
C VAL A 122 -31.52 9.58 -7.53
N GLU A 123 -30.48 10.29 -7.12
CA GLU A 123 -30.57 11.72 -6.81
C GLU A 123 -30.97 12.53 -8.05
N LEU A 124 -30.33 12.26 -9.20
CA LEU A 124 -30.68 12.90 -10.47
C LEU A 124 -32.14 12.63 -10.86
N LYS A 125 -32.61 11.39 -10.73
CA LYS A 125 -34.01 11.02 -11.02
C LYS A 125 -35.00 11.73 -10.09
N SER A 126 -34.66 11.83 -8.80
CA SER A 126 -35.48 12.56 -7.82
C SER A 126 -35.60 14.03 -8.19
N ARG A 127 -34.46 14.69 -8.43
CA ARG A 127 -34.46 16.09 -8.85
C ARG A 127 -35.19 16.29 -10.19
N LEU A 128 -35.14 15.32 -11.10
CA LEU A 128 -35.78 15.43 -12.42
C LEU A 128 -37.30 15.34 -12.27
N SER A 129 -37.76 14.42 -11.43
CA SER A 129 -39.17 14.32 -11.02
C SER A 129 -39.65 15.61 -10.35
N GLU A 130 -38.83 16.22 -9.49
CA GLU A 130 -39.14 17.52 -8.89
C GLU A 130 -39.23 18.66 -9.92
N LEU A 131 -38.38 18.64 -10.95
CA LEU A 131 -38.47 19.62 -12.04
C LEU A 131 -39.76 19.43 -12.84
N LEU A 132 -40.11 18.20 -13.20
CA LEU A 132 -41.33 17.90 -13.96
C LEU A 132 -42.59 18.28 -13.16
N THR A 133 -42.63 17.98 -11.86
CA THR A 133 -43.76 18.37 -10.99
C THR A 133 -43.83 19.90 -10.78
N ALA A 134 -42.71 20.61 -10.69
CA ALA A 134 -42.69 22.08 -10.68
C ALA A 134 -43.22 22.67 -12.01
N MET A 135 -42.89 22.04 -13.14
CA MET A 135 -43.40 22.43 -14.46
C MET A 135 -44.92 22.23 -14.58
N GLU A 136 -45.44 21.10 -14.07
CA GLU A 136 -46.87 20.77 -14.03
C GLU A 136 -47.68 21.71 -13.13
N THR A 137 -47.16 22.00 -11.93
CA THR A 137 -47.77 22.93 -10.97
C THR A 137 -47.65 24.40 -11.38
N ARG A 138 -46.94 24.68 -12.48
CA ARG A 138 -46.67 26.01 -13.03
C ARG A 138 -45.93 26.95 -12.08
N ASP A 139 -45.13 26.40 -11.16
CA ASP A 139 -44.27 27.19 -10.29
C ASP A 139 -42.97 27.56 -11.01
N VAL A 140 -42.98 28.73 -11.66
CA VAL A 140 -41.85 29.24 -12.45
C VAL A 140 -40.62 29.56 -11.60
N ASP A 141 -40.79 29.95 -10.33
CA ASP A 141 -39.67 30.28 -9.45
C ASP A 141 -38.94 28.99 -9.07
N ARG A 142 -39.67 27.96 -8.61
CA ARG A 142 -39.07 26.68 -8.22
C ARG A 142 -38.43 25.97 -9.41
N ALA A 143 -39.09 25.98 -10.58
CA ALA A 143 -38.53 25.38 -11.78
C ALA A 143 -37.23 26.09 -12.23
N SER A 144 -37.16 27.42 -12.14
CA SER A 144 -35.96 28.19 -12.52
C SER A 144 -34.75 27.88 -11.63
N LEU A 145 -34.97 27.70 -10.32
CA LEU A 145 -33.93 27.34 -9.37
C LEU A 145 -33.37 25.94 -9.67
N LEU A 146 -34.26 24.96 -9.88
CA LEU A 146 -33.85 23.60 -10.22
C LEU A 146 -33.04 23.58 -11.52
N VAL A 147 -33.50 24.28 -12.57
CA VAL A 147 -32.77 24.41 -13.84
C VAL A 147 -31.39 25.04 -13.66
N HIS A 148 -31.27 26.06 -12.82
CA HIS A 148 -29.99 26.69 -12.50
C HIS A 148 -29.03 25.70 -11.81
N GLU A 149 -29.53 24.93 -10.84
CA GLU A 149 -28.75 23.89 -10.16
C GLU A 149 -28.29 22.78 -11.13
N TYR A 150 -29.12 22.42 -12.10
CA TYR A 150 -28.72 21.49 -13.16
C TYR A 150 -27.60 22.03 -14.04
N LYS A 151 -27.64 23.31 -14.40
CA LYS A 151 -26.56 23.94 -15.17
C LYS A 151 -25.26 24.04 -14.38
N ALA A 152 -25.33 24.14 -13.06
CA ALA A 152 -24.17 24.12 -12.18
C ALA A 152 -23.61 22.69 -11.96
N THR A 153 -24.44 21.66 -12.15
CA THR A 153 -24.03 20.26 -12.03
C THR A 153 -23.19 19.85 -13.24
N SER A 154 -22.06 19.17 -13.01
CA SER A 154 -21.10 18.80 -14.05
C SER A 154 -21.72 17.98 -15.19
N SER A 155 -21.38 18.31 -16.45
CA SER A 155 -21.84 17.61 -17.65
C SER A 155 -21.59 16.10 -17.62
N ASP A 156 -20.50 15.67 -16.96
CA ASP A 156 -20.11 14.25 -16.89
C ASP A 156 -21.15 13.36 -16.20
N THR A 157 -21.89 13.89 -15.22
CA THR A 157 -22.98 13.13 -14.59
C THR A 157 -24.20 13.04 -15.52
N LEU A 158 -24.44 14.05 -16.36
CA LEU A 158 -25.61 14.07 -17.25
C LEU A 158 -25.45 13.15 -18.47
N ASP A 159 -24.20 12.92 -18.91
CA ASP A 159 -23.88 12.06 -20.07
C ASP A 159 -23.50 10.62 -19.70
N SER A 160 -23.55 10.27 -18.41
CA SER A 160 -23.20 8.93 -17.97
C SER A 160 -24.11 7.88 -18.64
N PRO A 161 -23.56 6.83 -19.29
CA PRO A 161 -24.35 5.82 -19.98
C PRO A 161 -25.29 5.06 -19.02
N PHE A 162 -24.93 4.99 -17.75
CA PHE A 162 -25.76 4.35 -16.72
C PHE A 162 -27.01 5.17 -16.39
N ILE A 163 -26.92 6.50 -16.49
CA ILE A 163 -28.05 7.42 -16.30
C ILE A 163 -28.99 7.37 -17.51
N ALA A 164 -28.42 7.30 -18.73
CA ALA A 164 -29.20 7.10 -19.94
C ALA A 164 -29.97 5.76 -19.92
N PHE A 165 -29.36 4.70 -19.38
CA PHE A 165 -30.02 3.40 -19.22
C PHE A 165 -31.12 3.40 -18.15
N ALA A 166 -30.93 4.13 -17.04
CA ALA A 166 -31.89 4.18 -15.93
C ALA A 166 -33.14 5.04 -16.21
N SER A 167 -33.11 5.86 -17.26
CA SER A 167 -34.24 6.64 -17.73
C SER A 167 -35.03 5.82 -18.76
N ASP A 168 -36.27 5.43 -18.44
CA ASP A 168 -37.17 4.75 -19.40
C ASP A 168 -37.56 5.64 -20.60
N SER A 169 -37.25 6.94 -20.51
CA SER A 169 -37.51 8.00 -21.49
C SER A 169 -36.18 8.57 -22.04
N SER A 170 -36.27 9.50 -22.99
CA SER A 170 -35.17 10.32 -23.53
C SER A 170 -34.11 10.69 -22.48
N PRO A 171 -32.84 10.84 -22.88
CA PRO A 171 -31.76 11.11 -21.93
C PRO A 171 -32.07 12.37 -21.08
N PRO A 172 -31.69 12.39 -19.79
CA PRO A 172 -32.06 13.50 -18.89
C PRO A 172 -31.64 14.88 -19.40
N ARG A 173 -30.53 14.95 -20.15
CA ARG A 173 -30.09 16.16 -20.86
C ARG A 173 -31.19 16.75 -21.75
N ASP A 174 -31.85 15.90 -22.54
CA ASP A 174 -32.88 16.33 -23.48
C ASP A 174 -34.15 16.78 -22.76
N ILE A 175 -34.51 16.10 -21.66
CA ILE A 175 -35.65 16.46 -20.82
C ILE A 175 -35.42 17.83 -20.17
N ILE A 176 -34.22 18.06 -19.61
CA ILE A 176 -33.85 19.34 -19.02
C ILE A 176 -33.83 20.43 -20.10
N ALA A 177 -33.25 20.16 -21.28
CA ALA A 177 -33.24 21.12 -22.38
C ALA A 177 -34.66 21.50 -22.83
N ALA A 178 -35.55 20.52 -22.99
CA ALA A 178 -36.95 20.76 -23.32
C ALA A 178 -37.66 21.59 -22.24
N ALA A 179 -37.49 21.22 -20.96
CA ALA A 179 -38.06 21.96 -19.83
C ALA A 179 -37.53 23.40 -19.76
N THR A 180 -36.23 23.62 -20.01
CA THR A 180 -35.66 24.97 -20.05
C THR A 180 -36.29 25.82 -21.14
N LYS A 181 -36.47 25.27 -22.34
CA LYS A 181 -37.08 25.98 -23.46
C LYS A 181 -38.53 26.35 -23.15
N GLU A 182 -39.32 25.41 -22.63
CA GLU A 182 -40.71 25.66 -22.23
C GLU A 182 -40.79 26.73 -21.13
N LEU A 183 -39.88 26.69 -20.15
CA LEU A 183 -39.84 27.67 -19.08
C LEU A 183 -39.48 29.07 -19.60
N VAL A 184 -38.54 29.19 -20.54
CA VAL A 184 -38.21 30.48 -21.19
C VAL A 184 -39.41 31.06 -21.92
N GLU A 185 -40.13 30.25 -22.70
CA GLU A 185 -41.34 30.69 -23.42
C GLU A 185 -42.42 31.15 -22.44
N ARG A 186 -42.61 30.40 -21.33
CA ARG A 186 -43.58 30.74 -20.29
C ARG A 186 -43.23 32.03 -19.55
N VAL A 187 -41.97 32.23 -19.18
CA VAL A 187 -41.49 33.46 -18.52
C VAL A 187 -41.63 34.66 -19.46
N THR A 188 -41.36 34.47 -20.76
CA THR A 188 -41.55 35.53 -21.78
C THR A 188 -43.02 35.92 -21.90
N PHE A 189 -43.94 34.94 -21.92
CA PHE A 189 -45.37 35.22 -21.94
C PHE A 189 -45.82 35.95 -20.66
N MET A 190 -45.37 35.50 -19.48
CA MET A 190 -45.67 36.17 -18.21
C MET A 190 -45.15 37.61 -18.18
N PHE A 191 -43.97 37.86 -18.75
CA PHE A 191 -43.41 39.21 -18.88
C PHE A 191 -44.30 40.11 -19.74
N ASN A 192 -44.71 39.65 -20.93
CA ASN A 192 -45.58 40.43 -21.83
C ASN A 192 -46.93 40.75 -21.17
N THR A 193 -47.56 39.78 -20.49
CA THR A 193 -48.81 40.01 -19.75
C THR A 193 -48.62 40.98 -18.56
N ALA A 194 -47.47 40.94 -17.89
CA ALA A 194 -47.15 41.87 -16.81
C ALA A 194 -46.93 43.31 -17.33
N VAL A 195 -46.37 43.44 -18.54
CA VAL A 195 -46.24 44.72 -19.25
C VAL A 195 -47.61 45.29 -19.61
N GLU A 196 -48.50 44.48 -20.20
CA GLU A 196 -49.88 44.91 -20.55
C GLU A 196 -50.68 45.36 -19.32
N SER A 197 -50.53 44.66 -18.20
CA SER A 197 -51.20 44.99 -16.93
C SER A 197 -50.48 46.05 -16.09
N SER A 198 -49.36 46.62 -16.58
CA SER A 198 -48.52 47.61 -15.88
C SER A 198 -48.10 47.20 -14.46
N ASN A 199 -47.89 45.91 -14.23
CA ASN A 199 -47.54 45.38 -12.91
C ASN A 199 -46.02 45.34 -12.69
N THR A 200 -45.48 46.41 -12.11
CA THR A 200 -44.04 46.58 -11.84
C THR A 200 -43.44 45.45 -10.99
N ARG A 201 -44.24 44.79 -10.14
CA ARG A 201 -43.76 43.72 -9.25
C ARG A 201 -43.47 42.42 -10.03
N GLU A 202 -44.34 42.03 -10.94
CA GLU A 202 -44.17 40.82 -11.75
C GLU A 202 -43.08 41.01 -12.82
N ILE A 203 -42.95 42.23 -13.38
CA ILE A 203 -41.85 42.59 -14.27
C ILE A 203 -40.49 42.40 -13.57
N GLY A 204 -40.35 42.92 -12.34
CA GLY A 204 -39.14 42.73 -11.54
C GLY A 204 -38.89 41.28 -11.11
N ARG A 205 -39.93 40.46 -10.97
CA ARG A 205 -39.80 39.01 -10.71
C ARG A 205 -39.26 38.29 -11.94
N CYS A 206 -39.84 38.52 -13.11
CA CYS A 206 -39.38 37.93 -14.37
C CYS A 206 -37.91 38.29 -14.66
N PHE A 207 -37.50 39.52 -14.35
CA PHE A 207 -36.11 39.96 -14.49
C PHE A 207 -35.11 39.13 -13.66
N ARG A 208 -35.52 38.63 -12.48
CA ARG A 208 -34.67 37.74 -11.66
C ARG A 208 -34.62 36.32 -12.20
N LEU A 209 -35.65 35.88 -12.91
CA LEU A 209 -35.75 34.53 -13.46
C LEU A 209 -34.88 34.36 -14.71
N PHE A 210 -34.85 35.34 -15.63
CA PHE A 210 -34.08 35.22 -16.88
C PHE A 210 -32.59 34.87 -16.69
N PRO A 211 -31.85 35.48 -15.74
CA PRO A 211 -30.47 35.09 -15.43
C PRO A 211 -30.34 33.65 -14.92
N GLN A 212 -31.30 33.17 -14.12
CA GLN A 212 -31.29 31.81 -13.58
C GLN A 212 -31.49 30.76 -14.68
N LEU A 213 -32.27 31.10 -15.71
CA LEU A 213 -32.44 30.26 -16.90
C LEU A 213 -31.24 30.34 -17.86
N GLY A 214 -30.27 31.24 -17.64
CA GLY A 214 -29.10 31.44 -18.50
C GLY A 214 -29.40 32.20 -19.80
N GLU A 215 -30.55 32.88 -19.88
CA GLU A 215 -30.99 33.67 -21.04
C GLU A 215 -30.98 35.17 -20.68
N THR A 216 -29.80 35.68 -20.32
CA THR A 216 -29.63 37.08 -19.90
C THR A 216 -29.81 38.07 -21.04
N GLN A 217 -29.34 37.75 -22.24
CA GLN A 217 -29.45 38.64 -23.41
C GLN A 217 -30.90 38.87 -23.80
N ARG A 218 -31.67 37.77 -23.94
CA ARG A 218 -33.08 37.85 -24.30
C ARG A 218 -33.92 38.61 -23.28
N GLY A 219 -33.62 38.46 -21.99
CA GLY A 219 -34.29 39.23 -20.93
C GLY A 219 -33.96 40.72 -20.97
N LEU A 220 -32.72 41.09 -21.34
CA LEU A 220 -32.31 42.49 -21.49
C LEU A 220 -32.95 43.15 -22.72
N ASP A 221 -33.04 42.43 -23.83
CA ASP A 221 -33.65 42.94 -25.07
C ASP A 221 -35.13 43.30 -24.82
N LEU A 222 -35.91 42.36 -24.26
CA LEU A 222 -37.32 42.57 -23.90
C LEU A 222 -37.52 43.73 -22.92
N TYR A 223 -36.60 43.89 -21.97
CA TYR A 223 -36.66 44.97 -21.00
C TYR A 223 -36.31 46.32 -21.62
N SER A 224 -35.35 46.36 -22.54
CA SER A 224 -34.98 47.58 -23.26
C SER A 224 -36.13 48.11 -24.12
N GLU A 225 -36.85 47.21 -24.80
CA GLU A 225 -38.06 47.54 -25.57
C GLU A 225 -39.17 48.08 -24.66
N PHE A 226 -39.38 47.44 -23.51
CA PHE A 226 -40.37 47.90 -22.52
C PHE A 226 -40.02 49.31 -21.97
N LEU A 227 -38.76 49.56 -21.61
CA LEU A 227 -38.34 50.87 -21.13
C LEU A 227 -38.54 51.96 -22.19
N CYS A 228 -38.19 51.67 -23.44
CA CYS A 228 -38.44 52.59 -24.56
C CYS A 228 -39.94 52.91 -24.69
N ALA A 229 -40.81 51.90 -24.65
CA ALA A 229 -42.27 52.08 -24.70
C ALA A 229 -42.79 52.93 -23.52
N ALA A 230 -42.37 52.62 -22.29
CA ALA A 230 -42.78 53.33 -21.08
C ALA A 230 -42.32 54.79 -21.06
N ILE A 231 -41.13 55.09 -21.59
CA ILE A 231 -40.62 56.47 -21.72
C ILE A 231 -41.45 57.21 -22.77
N THR A 232 -41.75 56.60 -23.92
CA THR A 232 -42.56 57.24 -24.96
C THR A 232 -43.97 57.59 -24.48
N ASP A 233 -44.63 56.70 -23.75
CA ASP A 233 -45.96 56.97 -23.18
C ASP A 233 -45.93 58.09 -22.13
N LYS A 234 -44.91 58.11 -21.28
CA LYS A 234 -44.72 59.21 -20.31
C LYS A 234 -44.45 60.54 -20.99
N THR A 235 -43.66 60.57 -22.06
CA THR A 235 -43.44 61.81 -22.82
C THR A 235 -44.68 62.29 -23.56
N ARG A 236 -45.58 61.37 -23.95
CA ARG A 236 -46.84 61.68 -24.63
C ARG A 236 -47.92 62.23 -23.71
N LEU A 237 -47.92 61.82 -22.44
CA LEU A 237 -48.84 62.32 -21.41
C LEU A 237 -48.39 63.65 -20.79
N ALA A 238 -47.16 64.08 -21.05
CA ALA A 238 -46.57 65.32 -20.53
C ALA A 238 -46.57 66.50 -21.55
N GLN A 239 -47.16 66.30 -22.74
CA GLN A 239 -47.44 67.34 -23.74
C GLN A 239 -48.93 67.67 -23.75
#